data_AF-A0A0S8ESP9-F1
#
_entry.id   AF-A0A0S8ESP9-F1
#
_cell.length_a   1.000
_cell.length_b   1.000
_cell.length_c   1.000
_cell.angle_alpha   90.00
_cell.angle_beta   90.00
_cell.angle_gamma   90.00
#
_symmetry.space_group_name_H-M   'P 1'
#
loop_
_entity.id
_entity.type
_entity.pdbx_description
1 polymer ?
#
loop_
_entity_poly.entity_id
_entity_poly.type
_entity_poly.pdbx_seq_one_letter_code
_entity_poly.pdbx_strand_id
1 'polypeptide(L)'
;KVVRLNAYATTPIVDNNGNRTTPMAWARSLKLDYRPGTVLFDKGREISRVDGRLYHFHYKEMLRYVSTGAYRQYATYIDYLGPRQKQLLQSGVTIDVSK
;
A
#
# COMPACT_ATOMS: atom_id res chain seq x y z
N LYS A 1 3.14 11.89 -2.82
CA LYS A 1 1.88 12.59 -2.49
C LYS A 1 0.90 11.57 -1.91
N VAL A 2 0.12 11.94 -0.89
CA VAL A 2 -0.92 11.07 -0.32
C VAL A 2 -2.28 11.69 -0.62
N VAL A 3 -3.27 10.86 -0.97
CA VAL A 3 -4.65 11.29 -1.22
C VAL A 3 -5.57 10.34 -0.44
N ARG A 4 -6.50 10.90 0.33
CA ARG A 4 -7.51 10.14 1.06
C ARG A 4 -8.87 10.44 0.44
N LEU A 5 -9.59 9.40 0.06
CA LEU A 5 -10.91 9.50 -0.54
C LEU A 5 -11.94 8.74 0.30
N ASN A 6 -13.15 9.29 0.39
CA ASN A 6 -14.29 8.53 0.87
C ASN A 6 -14.73 7.57 -0.24
N ALA A 7 -14.59 6.26 -0.02
CA ALA A 7 -14.92 5.22 -0.99
C ALA A 7 -16.42 5.13 -1.37
N TYR A 8 -17.28 5.93 -0.73
CA TYR A 8 -18.70 6.06 -1.07
C TYR A 8 -19.06 7.42 -1.67
N ALA A 9 -18.10 8.32 -1.87
CA ALA A 9 -18.37 9.61 -2.47
C ALA A 9 -18.55 9.50 -3.99
N THR A 10 -19.50 10.27 -4.52
CA THR A 10 -19.78 10.43 -5.95
C THR A 10 -19.25 11.75 -6.51
N THR A 11 -18.57 12.57 -5.69
CA THR A 11 -17.91 13.79 -6.15
C THR A 11 -16.89 13.46 -7.24
N PRO A 12 -16.92 14.13 -8.40
CA PRO A 12 -15.99 13.88 -9.49
C PRO A 12 -14.52 14.09 -9.07
N ILE A 13 -13.66 13.18 -9.50
CA ILE A 13 -12.21 13.26 -9.38
C ILE A 13 -11.56 12.88 -10.72
N VAL A 14 -10.26 13.15 -10.83
CA VAL A 14 -9.41 12.60 -11.88
C VAL A 14 -8.50 11.55 -11.24
N ASP A 15 -8.50 10.33 -11.77
CA ASP A 15 -7.64 9.24 -11.27
C ASP A 15 -6.16 9.45 -11.67
N ASN A 16 -5.30 8.51 -11.27
CA ASN A 16 -3.86 8.57 -11.57
C ASN A 16 -3.51 8.33 -13.05
N ASN A 17 -4.47 7.91 -13.87
CA ASN A 17 -4.33 7.71 -15.31
C ASN A 17 -4.96 8.87 -16.11
N GLY A 18 -5.53 9.88 -15.45
CA GLY A 18 -6.18 11.02 -16.10
C GLY A 18 -7.67 10.82 -16.42
N ASN A 19 -8.27 9.70 -16.01
CA ASN A 19 -9.69 9.45 -16.27
C ASN A 19 -10.57 10.21 -15.28
N ARG A 20 -11.67 10.79 -15.79
CA ARG A 20 -12.74 11.32 -14.93
C ARG A 20 -13.51 10.16 -14.31
N THR A 21 -13.60 10.15 -12.99
CA THR A 21 -14.29 9.10 -12.23
C THR A 21 -14.83 9.67 -10.92
N THR A 22 -15.30 8.80 -10.02
CA THR A 22 -15.63 9.13 -8.64
C THR A 22 -14.85 8.21 -7.70
N PRO A 23 -14.61 8.58 -6.43
CA PRO A 23 -14.02 7.67 -5.45
C PRO A 23 -14.70 6.31 -5.38
N MET A 24 -16.05 6.29 -5.42
CA MET A 24 -16.83 5.05 -5.40
C MET A 24 -16.59 4.18 -6.63
N ALA A 25 -16.66 4.76 -7.83
CA ALA A 25 -16.42 4.02 -9.06
C ALA A 25 -14.97 3.52 -9.16
N TRP A 26 -14.00 4.34 -8.74
CA TRP A 26 -12.58 3.98 -8.78
C TRP A 26 -12.23 2.87 -7.77
N ALA A 27 -12.76 2.92 -6.55
CA ALA A 27 -12.58 1.84 -5.58
C ALA A 27 -13.14 0.50 -6.10
N ARG A 28 -14.30 0.52 -6.78
CA ARG A 28 -14.87 -0.66 -7.43
C ARG A 28 -14.01 -1.15 -8.61
N SER A 29 -13.50 -0.26 -9.45
CA SER A 29 -12.63 -0.66 -10.57
C SER A 29 -11.31 -1.27 -10.08
N LEU A 30 -10.80 -0.77 -8.94
CA LEU A 30 -9.64 -1.34 -8.26
C LEU A 30 -9.96 -2.66 -7.55
N LYS A 31 -11.23 -3.05 -7.41
CA LYS A 31 -11.70 -4.21 -6.64
C LYS A 31 -11.24 -4.16 -5.18
N LEU A 32 -11.37 -3.00 -4.54
CA LEU A 32 -11.06 -2.84 -3.10
C LEU A 32 -12.29 -3.18 -2.27
N ASP A 33 -12.25 -4.31 -1.58
CA ASP A 33 -13.36 -4.83 -0.79
C ASP A 33 -13.19 -4.53 0.72
N TYR A 34 -11.96 -4.36 1.20
CA TYR A 34 -11.66 -4.02 2.59
C TYR A 34 -11.51 -2.51 2.82
N ARG A 35 -11.86 -2.05 4.03
CA ARG A 35 -11.71 -0.64 4.44
C ARG A 35 -11.06 -0.52 5.83
N PRO A 36 -10.05 0.36 6.00
CA PRO A 36 -9.42 1.18 4.96
C PRO A 36 -8.61 0.34 3.97
N GLY A 37 -8.75 0.65 2.67
CA GLY A 37 -7.92 0.11 1.60
C GLY A 37 -6.86 1.11 1.18
N THR A 38 -5.64 0.65 0.90
CA THR A 38 -4.53 1.50 0.45
C THR A 38 -3.92 0.92 -0.82
N VAL A 39 -3.73 1.75 -1.85
CA VAL A 39 -3.04 1.35 -3.08
C VAL A 39 -1.84 2.25 -3.29
N LEU A 40 -0.70 1.65 -3.58
CA LEU A 40 0.59 2.31 -3.69
C LEU A 40 1.06 2.24 -5.16
N PHE A 41 1.31 3.40 -5.74
CA PHE A 41 1.69 3.54 -7.15
C PHE A 41 3.10 4.11 -7.29
N ASP A 42 3.79 3.72 -8.36
CA ASP A 42 4.98 4.39 -8.88
C ASP A 42 4.77 4.69 -10.37
N LYS A 43 4.91 5.96 -10.75
CA LYS A 43 4.69 6.45 -12.13
C LYS A 43 3.39 5.93 -12.77
N GLY A 44 2.29 5.94 -12.01
CA GLY A 44 0.97 5.48 -12.45
C GLY A 44 0.76 3.96 -12.38
N ARG A 45 1.83 3.16 -12.31
CA ARG A 45 1.74 1.70 -12.16
C ARG A 45 1.51 1.34 -10.69
N GLU A 46 0.54 0.45 -10.46
CA GLU A 46 0.35 -0.13 -9.13
C GLU A 46 1.54 -1.02 -8.76
N ILE A 47 2.09 -0.80 -7.57
CA ILE A 47 3.21 -1.58 -7.04
C ILE A 47 2.73 -2.56 -5.98
N SER A 48 1.87 -2.09 -5.09
CA SER A 48 1.30 -2.93 -4.04
C SER A 48 0.05 -2.31 -3.45
N ARG A 49 -0.66 -3.08 -2.64
CA ARG A 49 -1.88 -2.64 -1.96
C ARG A 49 -2.04 -3.31 -0.60
N VAL A 50 -2.82 -2.66 0.24
CA VAL A 50 -3.36 -3.21 1.48
C VAL A 50 -4.87 -3.25 1.32
N ASP A 51 -5.39 -4.46 1.07
CA ASP A 51 -6.82 -4.73 0.90
C ASP A 51 -7.26 -5.79 1.92
N GLY A 52 -6.94 -5.50 3.18
CA GLY A 52 -7.13 -6.40 4.30
C GLY A 52 -6.56 -5.80 5.58
N ARG A 53 -6.79 -6.48 6.71
CA ARG A 53 -6.23 -6.05 7.99
C ARG A 53 -4.73 -6.37 8.03
N LEU A 54 -3.91 -5.33 8.15
CA LEU A 54 -2.49 -5.47 8.51
C LEU A 54 -2.23 -4.84 9.87
N TYR A 55 -1.46 -5.54 10.70
CA TYR A 55 -0.90 -4.99 11.93
C TYR A 55 0.14 -3.91 11.63
N HIS A 56 0.43 -3.07 12.62
CA HIS A 56 1.21 -1.84 12.45
C HIS A 56 2.53 -2.11 11.73
N PHE A 57 3.26 -3.14 12.16
CA PHE A 57 4.55 -3.48 11.56
C PHE A 57 4.44 -3.76 10.06
N HIS A 58 3.51 -4.62 9.66
CA HIS A 58 3.34 -5.01 8.26
C HIS A 58 2.85 -3.84 7.40
N TYR A 59 1.95 -3.01 7.94
CA TYR A 59 1.48 -1.83 7.23
C TYR A 59 2.64 -0.84 6.98
N LYS A 60 3.44 -0.56 8.02
CA LYS A 60 4.62 0.31 7.92
C LYS A 60 5.64 -0.20 6.91
N GLU A 61 5.93 -1.50 6.94
CA GLU A 61 6.91 -2.09 6.01
C GLU A 61 6.37 -2.17 4.57
N MET A 62 5.06 -2.31 4.37
CA MET A 62 4.44 -2.17 3.03
C MET A 62 4.64 -0.77 2.45
N LEU A 63 4.44 0.28 3.26
CA LEU A 63 4.73 1.66 2.84
C LEU A 63 6.21 1.85 2.52
N ARG A 64 7.11 1.25 3.32
CA ARG A 64 8.56 1.31 3.09
C ARG A 64 8.95 0.60 1.80
N TYR A 65 8.44 -0.60 1.57
CA TYR A 65 8.70 -1.41 0.38
C TYR A 65 8.51 -0.63 -0.92
N VAL A 66 7.43 0.16 -1.00
CA VAL A 66 7.18 1.00 -2.17
C VAL A 66 7.97 2.31 -2.14
N SER A 67 8.00 3.01 -1.00
CA SER A 67 8.63 4.34 -0.92
C SER A 67 10.15 4.34 -1.08
N THR A 68 10.84 3.25 -0.74
CA THR A 68 12.29 3.11 -0.96
C THR A 68 12.65 2.49 -2.31
N GLY A 69 11.67 2.08 -3.11
CA GLY A 69 11.93 1.41 -4.38
C GLY A 69 12.34 -0.07 -4.23
N ALA A 70 12.16 -0.69 -3.07
CA ALA A 70 12.58 -2.07 -2.82
C ALA A 70 11.92 -3.10 -3.75
N TYR A 71 10.75 -2.79 -4.30
CA TYR A 71 10.07 -3.59 -5.34
C TYR A 71 10.87 -3.79 -6.64
N ARG A 72 11.97 -3.05 -6.82
CA ARG A 72 12.88 -3.24 -7.96
C ARG A 72 13.88 -4.37 -7.72
N GLN A 73 14.16 -4.68 -6.47
CA GLN A 73 15.07 -5.75 -6.06
C GLN A 73 14.32 -7.01 -5.63
N TYR A 74 13.19 -6.84 -4.95
CA TYR A 74 12.34 -7.93 -4.47
C TYR A 74 11.06 -7.94 -5.30
N ALA A 75 10.69 -9.07 -5.88
CA ALA A 75 9.51 -9.18 -6.73
C ALA A 75 8.22 -9.00 -5.94
N THR A 76 8.20 -9.47 -4.68
CA THR A 76 7.03 -9.37 -3.79
C THR A 76 7.38 -8.69 -2.46
N TYR A 77 6.35 -8.17 -1.80
CA TYR A 77 6.47 -7.65 -0.43
C TYR A 77 6.96 -8.72 0.56
N ILE A 78 6.56 -9.97 0.37
CA ILE A 78 6.96 -11.08 1.25
C ILE A 78 8.46 -11.38 1.09
N ASP A 79 8.98 -11.35 -0.14
CA ASP A 79 10.42 -11.53 -0.42
C ASP A 79 11.26 -10.43 0.23
N TYR A 80 10.73 -9.20 0.27
CA TYR A 80 11.36 -8.06 0.95
C TYR A 80 11.33 -8.19 2.49
N LEU A 81 10.23 -8.73 3.04
CA LEU A 81 9.98 -8.68 4.48
C LEU A 81 11.01 -9.47 5.30
N GLY A 82 11.40 -10.66 4.84
CA GLY A 82 12.36 -11.52 5.55
C GLY A 82 13.73 -10.88 5.78
N PRO A 83 14.44 -10.44 4.72
CA PRO A 83 15.72 -9.72 4.85
C PRO A 83 15.60 -8.46 5.71
N ARG A 84 14.48 -7.73 5.58
CA ARG A 84 14.23 -6.52 6.36
C ARG A 84 14.06 -6.81 7.85
N GLN A 85 13.30 -7.85 8.21
CA GLN A 85 13.15 -8.28 9.60
C GLN A 85 14.51 -8.67 10.19
N LYS A 86 15.32 -9.43 9.46
CA LYS A 86 16.67 -9.80 9.88
C LYS A 86 17.53 -8.56 10.17
N GLN A 87 17.53 -7.59 9.25
CA GLN A 87 18.26 -6.33 9.42
C GLN A 87 17.82 -5.57 10.69
N LEU A 88 16.51 -5.44 10.90
CA LEU A 88 15.96 -4.75 12.07
C LEU A 88 16.37 -5.43 13.38
N LEU A 89 16.21 -6.75 13.47
CA LEU A 89 16.58 -7.52 14.65
C LEU A 89 18.09 -7.44 14.94
N GLN A 90 18.93 -7.52 13.90
CA GLN A 90 20.39 -7.37 14.03
C GLN A 90 20.80 -5.96 14.50
N SER A 91 19.99 -4.93 14.23
CA SER A 91 20.19 -3.57 14.74
C SER A 91 19.62 -3.33 16.14
N GLY A 92 19.12 -4.38 16.81
CA GLY A 92 18.53 -4.28 18.14
C GLY A 92 17.08 -3.78 18.17
N VAL A 93 16.41 -3.71 17.01
CA VAL A 93 14.99 -3.30 16.95
C VAL A 93 14.10 -4.50 17.25
N THR A 94 13.25 -4.36 18.27
CA THR A 94 12.18 -5.32 18.55
C THR A 94 11.02 -5.18 17.55
N ILE A 95 10.52 -6.30 17.05
CA ILE A 95 9.40 -6.36 16.10
C ILE A 95 8.17 -6.93 16.80
N ASP A 96 7.09 -6.15 16.88
CA ASP A 96 5.77 -6.63 17.29
C ASP A 96 4.94 -6.94 16.03
N VAL A 97 4.54 -8.20 15.89
CA VAL A 97 3.71 -8.69 14.78
C VAL A 97 2.24 -8.86 15.16
N SER A 98 1.87 -8.55 16.40
CA SER A 98 0.56 -8.83 16.98
C SER A 98 -0.37 -7.62 17.07
N LYS A 99 0.14 -6.40 16.85
CA LYS A 99 -0.59 -5.13 17.03
C LYS A 99 -0.40 -4.19 15.85
#